data_AF-A0A9E1ZXT8-F1
#
_entry.id   AF-A0A9E1ZXT8-F1
#
_cell.length_a   1.000
_cell.length_b   1.000
_cell.length_c   1.000
_cell.angle_alpha   90.00
_cell.angle_beta   90.00
_cell.angle_gamma   90.00
#
_symmetry.space_group_name_H-M   'P 1'
#
loop_
_entity.id
_entity.type
_entity.pdbx_description
1 polymer ?
#
loop_
_entity_poly.entity_id
_entity_poly.type
_entity_poly.pdbx_seq_one_letter_code
_entity_poly.pdbx_strand_id
1 'polypeptide(L)'
;MKPIILIRVFANVILAIGFGLSFISFAQAQTETAKSPEEALAISQAAIGRAVGDFQFQDRKGKAVKLSDFRGKPLVVNMIYTSCLNTCPVITETLLDASEAAFDILGDTAFNVITIGFDAGVDGLKRMAYYAKQRGVSRSNWKFLSGDLADIVGVSDALGFVYFRSAKGFDHLSQVTVLDKDGTVYRQIYGENFDVPQLVEPMKELIFGTSAPYASLDDLVKKIRLFCTIYDPLLGRYRFDYGLFIRIGVGIVFIFILGTFVVREWRRGGPPTPNRSV
;
A
#
# COMPACT_ATOMS: atom_id res chain seq x y z
N MET A 1 -60.36 6.44 60.13
CA MET A 1 -59.45 7.04 59.13
C MET A 1 -58.39 6.00 58.77
N LYS A 2 -58.05 5.85 57.47
CA LYS A 2 -57.02 4.94 56.89
C LYS A 2 -57.53 3.57 56.32
N PRO A 3 -58.30 3.57 55.22
CA PRO A 3 -58.03 2.56 54.18
C PRO A 3 -58.00 3.11 52.74
N ILE A 4 -58.43 4.35 52.51
CA ILE A 4 -58.57 4.93 51.16
C ILE A 4 -57.22 5.46 50.59
N ILE A 5 -56.24 5.74 51.46
CA ILE A 5 -54.94 6.28 51.06
C ILE A 5 -54.03 5.19 50.45
N LEU A 6 -54.16 3.93 50.89
CA LEU A 6 -53.26 2.85 50.48
C LEU A 6 -53.51 2.39 49.02
N ILE A 7 -54.77 2.44 48.57
CA ILE A 7 -55.19 2.02 47.23
C ILE A 7 -54.74 3.04 46.16
N ARG A 8 -54.73 4.34 46.49
CA ARG A 8 -54.27 5.41 45.58
C ARG A 8 -52.76 5.42 45.37
N VAL A 9 -51.98 4.96 46.36
CA VAL A 9 -50.52 4.85 46.21
C VAL A 9 -50.15 3.68 45.29
N PHE A 10 -50.85 2.55 45.37
CA PHE A 10 -50.59 1.40 44.49
C PHE A 10 -50.98 1.64 43.02
N ALA A 11 -52.07 2.37 42.76
CA ALA A 11 -52.50 2.65 41.38
C ALA A 11 -51.52 3.59 40.63
N ASN A 12 -50.89 4.55 41.32
CA ASN A 12 -49.93 5.47 40.70
C ASN A 12 -48.53 4.86 40.48
N VAL A 13 -48.15 3.83 41.25
CA VAL A 13 -46.89 3.10 41.05
C VAL A 13 -46.97 2.19 39.82
N ILE A 14 -48.12 1.56 39.56
CA ILE A 14 -48.30 0.69 38.38
C ILE A 14 -48.32 1.51 37.08
N LEU A 15 -48.88 2.72 37.09
CA LEU A 15 -48.89 3.61 35.92
C LEU A 15 -47.50 4.17 35.59
N ALA A 16 -46.65 4.42 36.59
CA ALA A 16 -45.28 4.88 36.40
C ALA A 16 -44.34 3.78 35.84
N ILE A 17 -44.60 2.51 36.18
CA ILE A 17 -43.82 1.37 35.68
C ILE A 17 -44.17 1.05 34.21
N GLY A 18 -45.44 1.22 33.82
CA GLY A 18 -45.88 1.02 32.43
C GLY A 18 -45.31 2.05 31.43
N PHE A 19 -45.11 3.30 31.87
CA PHE A 19 -44.54 4.35 31.02
C PHE A 19 -43.00 4.26 30.90
N GLY A 20 -42.32 3.73 31.92
CA GLY A 20 -40.87 3.52 31.89
C GLY A 20 -40.43 2.38 30.95
N LEU A 21 -41.24 1.33 30.82
CA LEU A 21 -40.91 0.15 30.00
C LEU A 21 -41.09 0.39 28.48
N SER A 22 -41.88 1.39 28.08
CA SER A 22 -42.05 1.73 26.65
C SER A 22 -40.93 2.62 26.10
N PHE A 23 -40.18 3.31 26.97
CA PHE A 23 -39.04 4.16 26.55
C PHE A 23 -37.73 3.38 26.37
N ILE A 24 -37.60 2.19 26.97
CA ILE A 24 -36.36 1.39 26.88
C ILE A 24 -36.24 0.68 25.53
N SER A 25 -37.36 0.46 24.81
CA SER A 25 -37.34 -0.24 23.52
C SER A 25 -36.97 0.63 22.32
N PHE A 26 -36.93 1.96 22.45
CA PHE A 26 -36.55 2.86 21.35
C PHE A 26 -35.04 3.19 21.31
N ALA A 27 -34.26 2.81 22.33
CA ALA A 27 -32.82 3.10 22.38
C ALA A 27 -31.96 2.07 21.63
N GLN A 28 -32.53 0.94 21.16
CA GLN A 28 -31.79 -0.08 20.41
C GLN A 28 -31.87 0.09 18.88
N ALA A 29 -32.44 1.18 18.39
CA ALA A 29 -32.44 1.47 16.96
C ALA A 29 -31.16 2.23 16.56
N GLN A 30 -30.26 1.50 15.88
CA GLN A 30 -29.13 2.00 15.08
C GLN A 30 -27.94 2.60 15.85
N THR A 31 -27.11 1.72 16.38
CA THR A 31 -25.66 1.96 16.35
C THR A 31 -25.09 0.92 15.40
N GLU A 32 -24.90 1.27 14.13
CA GLU A 32 -23.87 0.60 13.32
C GLU A 32 -22.56 0.85 14.07
N THR A 33 -22.16 -0.09 14.93
CA THR A 33 -20.97 0.05 15.74
C THR A 33 -19.79 0.12 14.80
N ALA A 34 -19.18 1.30 14.72
CA ALA A 34 -17.82 1.50 14.23
C ALA A 34 -16.96 0.32 14.70
N LYS A 35 -16.37 -0.41 13.74
CA LYS A 35 -15.45 -1.52 14.07
C LYS A 35 -14.26 -0.96 14.82
N SER A 36 -13.70 -1.74 15.75
CA SER A 36 -12.49 -1.30 16.44
C SER A 36 -11.33 -1.15 15.44
N PRO A 37 -10.33 -0.29 15.72
CA PRO A 37 -9.14 -0.18 14.87
C PRO A 37 -8.44 -1.53 14.65
N GLU A 38 -8.43 -2.41 15.65
CA GLU A 38 -7.83 -3.74 15.59
C GLU A 38 -8.61 -4.67 14.64
N GLU A 39 -9.94 -4.62 14.67
CA GLU A 39 -10.79 -5.36 13.74
C GLU A 39 -10.62 -4.88 12.30
N ALA A 40 -10.57 -3.56 12.08
CA ALA A 40 -10.33 -2.99 10.77
C ALA A 40 -8.95 -3.42 10.21
N LEU A 41 -7.92 -3.43 11.06
CA LEU A 41 -6.60 -3.92 10.70
C LEU A 41 -6.62 -5.42 10.35
N ALA A 42 -7.30 -6.24 11.15
CA ALA A 42 -7.41 -7.68 10.90
C ALA A 42 -8.11 -7.97 9.55
N ILE A 43 -9.18 -7.24 9.22
CA ILE A 43 -9.89 -7.35 7.94
C ILE A 43 -8.97 -6.96 6.78
N SER A 44 -8.24 -5.85 6.92
CA SER A 44 -7.28 -5.37 5.93
C SER A 44 -6.16 -6.38 5.66
N GLN A 45 -5.59 -6.96 6.73
CA GLN A 45 -4.54 -7.98 6.62
C GLN A 45 -5.06 -9.29 6.01
N ALA A 46 -6.30 -9.69 6.34
CA ALA A 46 -6.93 -10.89 5.77
C ALA A 46 -7.23 -10.78 4.27
N ALA A 47 -7.14 -9.58 3.69
CA ALA A 47 -7.24 -9.39 2.24
C ALA A 47 -5.93 -9.70 1.50
N ILE A 48 -4.78 -9.79 2.18
CA ILE A 48 -3.50 -10.12 1.54
C ILE A 48 -3.57 -11.53 0.93
N GLY A 49 -3.16 -11.65 -0.34
CA GLY A 49 -3.28 -12.87 -1.14
C GLY A 49 -4.64 -13.04 -1.84
N ARG A 50 -5.61 -12.13 -1.63
CA ARG A 50 -6.90 -12.17 -2.31
C ARG A 50 -6.79 -11.59 -3.72
N ALA A 51 -7.33 -12.32 -4.70
CA ALA A 51 -7.52 -11.80 -6.06
C ALA A 51 -8.64 -10.75 -6.05
N VAL A 52 -8.34 -9.55 -6.54
CA VAL A 52 -9.32 -8.47 -6.64
C VAL A 52 -10.14 -8.65 -7.92
N GLY A 53 -11.47 -8.59 -7.78
CA GLY A 53 -12.42 -8.66 -8.90
C GLY A 53 -12.25 -7.52 -9.91
N ASP A 54 -13.07 -7.56 -10.96
CA ASP A 54 -13.09 -6.49 -11.97
C ASP A 54 -14.22 -5.51 -11.67
N PHE A 55 -13.86 -4.26 -11.40
CA PHE A 55 -14.76 -3.17 -11.01
C PHE A 55 -14.67 -2.04 -12.02
N GLN A 56 -15.78 -1.33 -12.24
CA GLN A 56 -15.86 -0.26 -13.23
C GLN A 56 -15.79 1.13 -12.60
N PHE A 57 -15.04 2.02 -13.25
CA PHE A 57 -14.88 3.40 -12.82
C PHE A 57 -14.87 4.35 -14.01
N GLN A 58 -14.94 5.64 -13.71
CA GLN A 58 -14.66 6.71 -14.66
C GLN A 58 -13.41 7.47 -14.21
N ASP A 59 -12.49 7.71 -15.15
CA ASP A 59 -11.31 8.54 -14.89
C ASP A 59 -11.67 10.04 -14.91
N ARG A 60 -10.71 10.91 -14.52
CA ARG A 60 -10.87 12.38 -14.54
C ARG A 60 -11.28 13.00 -15.89
N LYS A 61 -11.23 12.26 -16.99
CA LYS A 61 -11.63 12.70 -18.34
C LYS A 61 -12.99 12.12 -18.79
N GLY A 62 -13.60 11.27 -17.98
CA GLY A 62 -14.89 10.63 -18.26
C GLY A 62 -14.72 9.34 -19.04
N LYS A 63 -13.50 8.84 -19.18
CA LYS A 63 -13.25 7.55 -19.81
C LYS A 63 -13.62 6.45 -18.82
N ALA A 64 -14.48 5.53 -19.27
CA ALA A 64 -14.72 4.29 -18.55
C ALA A 64 -13.43 3.48 -18.49
N VAL A 65 -13.06 3.05 -17.29
CA VAL A 65 -11.89 2.22 -17.01
C VAL A 65 -12.30 1.09 -16.09
N LYS A 66 -11.66 -0.05 -16.27
CA LYS A 66 -11.83 -1.23 -15.44
C LYS A 66 -10.59 -1.47 -14.60
N LEU A 67 -10.75 -2.10 -13.45
CA LEU A 67 -9.59 -2.47 -12.65
C LEU A 67 -8.68 -3.45 -13.39
N SER A 68 -9.24 -4.31 -14.25
CA SER A 68 -8.48 -5.18 -15.15
C SER A 68 -7.59 -4.44 -16.13
N ASP A 69 -7.89 -3.18 -16.48
CA ASP A 69 -7.09 -2.39 -17.44
C ASP A 69 -5.69 -2.07 -16.91
N PHE A 70 -5.47 -2.20 -15.60
CA PHE A 70 -4.20 -1.93 -14.94
C PHE A 70 -3.34 -3.19 -14.74
N ARG A 71 -3.80 -4.36 -15.20
CA ARG A 71 -3.06 -5.63 -15.10
C ARG A 71 -1.77 -5.61 -15.95
N GLY A 72 -0.88 -6.54 -15.66
CA GLY A 72 0.43 -6.66 -16.29
C GLY A 72 1.53 -5.83 -15.63
N LYS A 73 1.18 -4.93 -14.70
CA LYS A 73 2.11 -4.15 -13.87
C LYS A 73 1.61 -4.10 -12.43
N PRO A 74 2.49 -3.89 -11.44
CA PRO A 74 2.06 -3.57 -10.09
C PRO A 74 1.15 -2.33 -10.08
N LEU A 75 0.19 -2.34 -9.17
CA LEU A 75 -0.80 -1.28 -9.03
C LEU A 75 -0.89 -0.82 -7.58
N VAL A 76 -0.69 0.47 -7.34
CA VAL A 76 -0.95 1.10 -6.05
C VAL A 76 -2.37 1.62 -6.02
N VAL A 77 -3.14 1.28 -5.00
CA VAL A 77 -4.51 1.72 -4.79
C VAL A 77 -4.59 2.56 -3.53
N ASN A 78 -5.03 3.80 -3.68
CA ASN A 78 -5.26 4.74 -2.59
C ASN A 78 -6.76 5.07 -2.51
N MET A 79 -7.40 4.75 -1.39
CA MET A 79 -8.82 5.04 -1.15
C MET A 79 -8.93 6.37 -0.40
N ILE A 80 -9.63 7.35 -0.98
CA ILE A 80 -9.84 8.67 -0.37
C ILE A 80 -11.30 9.08 -0.47
N TYR A 81 -11.68 10.13 0.25
CA TYR A 81 -12.90 10.86 -0.03
C TYR A 81 -12.61 12.36 -0.11
N THR A 82 -13.16 13.05 -1.11
CA THR A 82 -12.69 14.40 -1.47
C THR A 82 -13.10 15.48 -0.47
N SER A 83 -14.04 15.19 0.42
CA SER A 83 -14.50 16.10 1.48
C SER A 83 -13.60 16.05 2.73
N CYS A 84 -12.62 15.16 2.77
CA CYS A 84 -11.61 15.04 3.81
C CYS A 84 -10.60 16.20 3.73
N LEU A 85 -10.54 17.03 4.77
CA LEU A 85 -9.72 18.26 4.76
C LEU A 85 -8.30 18.11 5.33
N ASN A 86 -8.03 17.02 6.06
CA ASN A 86 -6.78 16.86 6.80
C ASN A 86 -5.98 15.63 6.33
N THR A 87 -6.40 14.43 6.72
CA THR A 87 -5.64 13.19 6.53
C THR A 87 -5.46 12.79 5.06
N CYS A 88 -6.52 12.83 4.26
CA CYS A 88 -6.48 12.36 2.88
C CYS A 88 -5.57 13.22 1.98
N PRO A 89 -5.58 14.57 2.09
CA PRO A 89 -4.57 15.42 1.48
C PRO A 89 -3.13 15.01 1.82
N VAL A 90 -2.83 14.79 3.11
CA VAL A 90 -1.49 14.38 3.58
C VAL A 90 -1.09 13.03 2.97
N ILE A 91 -1.95 12.02 3.05
CA ILE A 91 -1.74 10.69 2.44
C ILE A 91 -1.45 10.79 0.95
N THR A 92 -2.19 11.64 0.23
CA THR A 92 -2.01 11.78 -1.22
C THR A 92 -0.70 12.47 -1.57
N GLU A 93 -0.28 13.46 -0.79
CA GLU A 93 0.99 14.19 -0.98
C GLU A 93 2.20 13.32 -0.62
N THR A 94 2.16 12.61 0.51
CA THR A 94 3.25 11.70 0.90
C THR A 94 3.36 10.52 -0.06
N LEU A 95 2.22 10.01 -0.56
CA LEU A 95 2.22 9.00 -1.63
C LEU A 95 2.77 9.56 -2.94
N LEU A 96 2.55 10.85 -3.23
CA LEU A 96 3.11 11.51 -4.41
C LEU A 96 4.62 11.51 -4.34
N ASP A 97 5.19 12.01 -3.25
CA ASP A 97 6.63 12.08 -3.05
C ASP A 97 7.27 10.68 -3.11
N ALA A 98 6.67 9.69 -2.44
CA ALA A 98 7.15 8.30 -2.47
C ALA A 98 7.06 7.69 -3.87
N SER A 99 5.99 7.97 -4.62
CA SER A 99 5.81 7.46 -5.99
C SER A 99 6.80 8.09 -6.96
N GLU A 100 7.05 9.40 -6.88
CA GLU A 100 8.05 10.09 -7.71
C GLU A 100 9.45 9.49 -7.50
N ALA A 101 9.85 9.31 -6.24
CA ALA A 101 11.12 8.67 -5.92
C ALA A 101 11.19 7.21 -6.42
N ALA A 102 10.07 6.47 -6.37
CA ALA A 102 10.00 5.12 -6.92
C ALA A 102 10.12 5.12 -8.46
N PHE A 103 9.49 6.06 -9.16
CA PHE A 103 9.61 6.20 -10.62
C PHE A 103 11.04 6.53 -11.05
N ASP A 104 11.76 7.39 -10.31
CA ASP A 104 13.16 7.72 -10.59
C ASP A 104 14.09 6.49 -10.53
N ILE A 105 13.75 5.52 -9.67
CA ILE A 105 14.55 4.31 -9.43
C ILE A 105 14.15 3.19 -10.40
N LEU A 106 12.85 2.94 -10.52
CA LEU A 106 12.29 1.77 -11.20
C LEU A 106 11.97 2.05 -12.68
N GLY A 107 11.83 3.33 -13.04
CA GLY A 107 11.42 3.82 -14.34
C GLY A 107 9.98 4.33 -14.37
N ASP A 108 9.72 5.32 -15.23
CA ASP A 108 8.44 6.05 -15.33
C ASP A 108 7.20 5.19 -15.61
N THR A 109 7.40 3.96 -16.09
CA THR A 109 6.30 3.06 -16.47
C THR A 109 6.30 1.76 -15.68
N ALA A 110 7.07 1.69 -14.59
CA ALA A 110 7.25 0.49 -13.78
C ALA A 110 5.95 0.00 -13.11
N PHE A 111 5.11 0.92 -12.65
CA PHE A 111 3.84 0.63 -11.97
C PHE A 111 2.80 1.71 -12.27
N ASN A 112 1.55 1.41 -11.92
CA ASN A 112 0.43 2.36 -11.98
C ASN A 112 -0.01 2.76 -10.58
N VAL A 113 -0.60 3.95 -10.45
CA VAL A 113 -1.25 4.40 -9.23
C VAL A 113 -2.70 4.76 -9.56
N ILE A 114 -3.64 4.33 -8.72
CA ILE A 114 -5.03 4.76 -8.79
C ILE A 114 -5.47 5.30 -7.44
N THR A 115 -6.19 6.41 -7.48
CA THR A 115 -6.84 7.01 -6.34
C THR A 115 -8.34 6.95 -6.54
N ILE A 116 -9.05 6.23 -5.69
CA ILE A 116 -10.49 5.97 -5.81
C ILE A 116 -11.22 6.80 -4.74
N GLY A 117 -12.23 7.56 -5.17
CA GLY A 117 -13.14 8.28 -4.28
C GLY A 117 -14.20 7.33 -3.72
N PHE A 118 -14.18 7.04 -2.42
CA PHE A 118 -15.08 6.07 -1.80
C PHE A 118 -16.42 6.66 -1.33
N ASP A 119 -16.58 7.99 -1.28
CA ASP A 119 -17.89 8.60 -1.04
C ASP A 119 -18.64 8.71 -2.37
N ALA A 120 -19.19 7.58 -2.86
CA ALA A 120 -19.81 7.47 -4.19
C ALA A 120 -20.90 8.52 -4.48
N GLY A 121 -21.58 9.03 -3.45
CA GLY A 121 -22.60 10.08 -3.59
C GLY A 121 -22.02 11.49 -3.81
N VAL A 122 -20.77 11.71 -3.42
CA VAL A 122 -20.10 13.01 -3.49
C VAL A 122 -18.97 12.98 -4.51
N ASP A 123 -18.09 11.98 -4.46
CA ASP A 123 -16.83 11.83 -5.20
C ASP A 123 -17.00 11.47 -6.67
N GLY A 124 -17.87 12.20 -7.36
CA GLY A 124 -18.01 12.10 -8.81
C GLY A 124 -16.78 12.64 -9.55
N LEU A 125 -16.77 12.38 -10.86
CA LEU A 125 -15.75 12.77 -11.82
C LEU A 125 -15.14 14.17 -11.61
N LYS A 126 -15.99 15.20 -11.51
CA LYS A 126 -15.53 16.60 -11.38
C LYS A 126 -14.76 16.85 -10.09
N ARG A 127 -15.19 16.22 -8.98
CA ARG A 127 -14.52 16.38 -7.69
C ARG A 127 -13.20 15.64 -7.65
N MET A 128 -13.15 14.41 -8.17
CA MET A 128 -11.90 13.66 -8.30
C MET A 128 -10.88 14.37 -9.19
N ALA A 129 -11.34 14.96 -10.31
CA ALA A 129 -10.49 15.78 -11.18
C ALA A 129 -9.97 17.05 -10.47
N TYR A 130 -10.83 17.73 -9.71
CA TYR A 130 -10.44 18.91 -8.93
C TYR A 130 -9.45 18.57 -7.82
N TYR A 131 -9.70 17.48 -7.09
CA TYR A 131 -8.82 16.98 -6.03
C TYR A 131 -7.42 16.67 -6.57
N ALA A 132 -7.34 15.92 -7.69
CA ALA A 132 -6.07 15.63 -8.36
C ALA A 132 -5.29 16.91 -8.74
N LYS A 133 -6.00 17.92 -9.27
CA LYS A 133 -5.40 19.21 -9.63
C LYS A 133 -4.88 19.96 -8.41
N GLN A 134 -5.65 19.98 -7.32
CA GLN A 134 -5.23 20.63 -6.08
C GLN A 134 -3.98 19.97 -5.46
N ARG A 135 -3.87 18.64 -5.57
CA ARG A 135 -2.70 17.90 -5.07
C ARG A 135 -1.51 17.89 -6.05
N GLY A 136 -1.61 18.57 -7.20
CA GLY A 136 -0.51 18.66 -8.17
C GLY A 136 -0.23 17.38 -8.96
N VAL A 137 -1.12 16.37 -8.92
CA VAL A 137 -0.85 15.07 -9.56
C VAL A 137 -1.15 15.12 -11.07
N SER A 138 -0.08 15.16 -11.86
CA SER A 138 -0.14 15.34 -13.32
C SER A 138 0.16 14.07 -14.12
N ARG A 139 0.83 13.07 -13.52
CA ARG A 139 1.29 11.85 -14.20
C ARG A 139 0.19 11.10 -14.95
N SER A 140 0.56 10.48 -16.07
CA SER A 140 -0.37 9.76 -16.94
C SER A 140 -0.74 8.37 -16.41
N ASN A 141 0.19 7.72 -15.69
CA ASN A 141 0.04 6.44 -15.01
C ASN A 141 -0.53 6.57 -13.57
N TRP A 142 -0.89 7.77 -13.15
CA TRP A 142 -1.70 8.01 -11.95
C TRP A 142 -3.12 8.44 -12.34
N LYS A 143 -4.11 7.62 -12.03
CA LYS A 143 -5.53 7.92 -12.31
C LYS A 143 -6.30 8.26 -11.03
N PHE A 144 -7.22 9.20 -11.16
CA PHE A 144 -8.22 9.49 -10.14
C PHE A 144 -9.56 9.00 -10.67
N LEU A 145 -10.22 8.15 -9.88
CA LEU A 145 -11.33 7.31 -10.31
C LEU A 145 -12.56 7.59 -9.45
N SER A 146 -13.72 7.69 -10.11
CA SER A 146 -15.04 7.73 -9.48
C SER A 146 -15.85 6.51 -9.93
N GLY A 147 -16.53 5.83 -9.01
CA GLY A 147 -17.37 4.66 -9.28
C GLY A 147 -18.77 4.81 -8.72
N ASP A 148 -19.65 3.87 -9.05
CA ASP A 148 -20.95 3.78 -8.39
C ASP A 148 -20.83 3.10 -7.01
N LEU A 149 -21.91 3.11 -6.23
CA LEU A 149 -21.88 2.54 -4.88
C LEU A 149 -21.56 1.04 -4.88
N ALA A 150 -22.01 0.28 -5.89
CA ALA A 150 -21.81 -1.17 -5.93
C ALA A 150 -20.34 -1.51 -6.19
N ASP A 151 -19.71 -0.84 -7.15
CA ASP A 151 -18.29 -0.97 -7.45
C ASP A 151 -17.41 -0.51 -6.28
N ILE A 152 -17.78 0.60 -5.61
CA ILE A 152 -17.04 1.11 -4.45
C ILE A 152 -17.13 0.16 -3.26
N VAL A 153 -18.29 -0.40 -2.96
CA VAL A 153 -18.44 -1.40 -1.88
C VAL A 153 -17.68 -2.67 -2.24
N GLY A 154 -17.80 -3.15 -3.47
CA GLY A 154 -17.13 -4.37 -3.94
C GLY A 154 -15.60 -4.25 -3.89
N VAL A 155 -15.04 -3.14 -4.39
CA VAL A 155 -13.58 -2.93 -4.34
C VAL A 155 -13.09 -2.75 -2.90
N SER A 156 -13.86 -2.06 -2.05
CA SER A 156 -13.50 -1.88 -0.64
C SER A 156 -13.43 -3.22 0.09
N ASP A 157 -14.43 -4.10 -0.10
CA ASP A 157 -14.42 -5.45 0.48
C ASP A 157 -13.24 -6.29 -0.04
N ALA A 158 -13.01 -6.27 -1.35
CA ALA A 158 -11.90 -7.00 -1.96
C ALA A 158 -10.52 -6.56 -1.43
N LEU A 159 -10.34 -5.26 -1.17
CA LEU A 159 -9.11 -4.70 -0.60
C LEU A 159 -9.03 -4.80 0.93
N GLY A 160 -10.09 -5.28 1.60
CA GLY A 160 -10.18 -5.25 3.07
C GLY A 160 -10.22 -3.83 3.64
N PHE A 161 -10.68 -2.85 2.85
CA PHE A 161 -10.83 -1.46 3.24
C PHE A 161 -12.17 -1.26 3.95
N VAL A 162 -12.12 -0.90 5.24
CA VAL A 162 -13.31 -0.64 6.06
C VAL A 162 -13.42 0.86 6.32
N TYR A 163 -14.60 1.41 6.08
CA TYR A 163 -14.95 2.78 6.38
C TYR A 163 -16.37 2.85 6.96
N PHE A 164 -16.62 3.83 7.83
CA PHE A 164 -17.92 4.07 8.45
C PHE A 164 -18.19 5.57 8.56
N ARG A 165 -19.47 5.95 8.52
CA ARG A 165 -19.85 7.36 8.69
C ARG A 165 -19.58 7.81 10.11
N SER A 166 -19.04 9.01 10.27
CA SER A 166 -18.80 9.65 11.56
C SER A 166 -19.27 11.11 11.53
N ALA A 167 -19.33 11.76 12.69
CA ALA A 167 -19.70 13.18 12.79
C ALA A 167 -18.75 14.11 12.02
N LYS A 168 -17.53 13.63 11.69
CA LYS A 168 -16.52 14.38 10.94
C LYS A 168 -16.42 13.96 9.46
N GLY A 169 -17.38 13.15 8.98
CA GLY A 169 -17.40 12.60 7.62
C GLY A 169 -17.34 11.09 7.65
N PHE A 170 -16.14 10.54 7.46
CA PHE A 170 -15.90 9.10 7.52
C PHE A 170 -14.67 8.80 8.36
N ASP A 171 -14.76 7.74 9.12
CA ASP A 171 -13.63 7.15 9.82
C ASP A 171 -13.24 5.87 9.07
N HIS A 172 -11.95 5.71 8.82
CA HIS A 172 -11.40 4.55 8.12
C HIS A 172 -9.94 4.32 8.53
N LEU A 173 -9.43 3.13 8.26
CA LEU A 173 -8.00 2.85 8.42
C LEU A 173 -7.24 3.57 7.30
N SER A 174 -6.19 4.31 7.65
CA SER A 174 -5.26 4.88 6.68
C SER A 174 -4.42 3.76 6.08
N GLN A 175 -4.81 3.28 4.90
CA GLN A 175 -4.11 2.23 4.16
C GLN A 175 -3.94 2.58 2.68
N VAL A 176 -2.81 2.17 2.12
CA VAL A 176 -2.55 2.10 0.69
C VAL A 176 -2.29 0.65 0.34
N THR A 177 -2.99 0.15 -0.69
CA THR A 177 -2.91 -1.25 -1.08
C THR A 177 -2.03 -1.40 -2.32
N VAL A 178 -1.07 -2.33 -2.28
CA VAL A 178 -0.26 -2.72 -3.44
C VAL A 178 -0.81 -4.02 -3.99
N LEU A 179 -1.21 -4.01 -5.26
CA LEU A 179 -1.58 -5.19 -6.03
C LEU A 179 -0.42 -5.63 -6.92
N ASP A 180 -0.28 -6.93 -7.11
CA ASP A 180 0.61 -7.50 -8.11
C ASP A 180 0.09 -7.32 -9.55
N LYS A 181 0.86 -7.80 -10.52
CA LYS A 181 0.54 -7.72 -11.96
C LYS A 181 -0.76 -8.45 -12.34
N ASP A 182 -1.20 -9.43 -11.54
CA ASP A 182 -2.37 -10.25 -11.80
C ASP A 182 -3.61 -9.72 -11.04
N GLY A 183 -3.41 -8.71 -10.18
CA GLY A 183 -4.47 -8.07 -9.41
C GLY A 183 -4.72 -8.68 -8.05
N THR A 184 -3.75 -9.39 -7.49
CA THR A 184 -3.82 -9.94 -6.15
C THR A 184 -3.25 -8.94 -5.15
N VAL A 185 -3.89 -8.82 -3.98
CA VAL A 185 -3.39 -7.96 -2.89
C VAL A 185 -2.05 -8.51 -2.41
N TYR A 186 -0.97 -7.77 -2.68
CA TYR A 186 0.38 -8.16 -2.30
C TYR A 186 0.76 -7.61 -0.92
N ARG A 187 0.47 -6.33 -0.66
CA ARG A 187 0.81 -5.69 0.60
C ARG A 187 -0.16 -4.55 0.94
N GLN A 188 -0.40 -4.36 2.23
CA GLN A 188 -1.05 -3.18 2.78
C GLN A 188 0.00 -2.31 3.46
N ILE A 189 0.01 -1.02 3.17
CA ILE A 189 0.88 -0.03 3.79
C ILE A 189 0.01 0.88 4.64
N TYR A 190 0.33 1.03 5.92
CA TYR A 190 -0.50 1.77 6.87
C TYR A 190 0.15 3.08 7.29
N GLY A 191 -0.69 4.05 7.65
CA GLY A 191 -0.26 5.35 8.17
C GLY A 191 -0.55 6.51 7.22
N GLU A 192 -0.13 7.71 7.63
CA GLU A 192 -0.33 8.95 6.87
C GLU A 192 0.93 9.43 6.14
N ASN A 193 2.10 9.02 6.64
CA ASN A 193 3.41 9.30 6.07
C ASN A 193 3.97 8.02 5.46
N PHE A 194 4.01 7.97 4.13
CA PHE A 194 4.65 6.86 3.43
C PHE A 194 6.12 7.17 3.23
N ASP A 195 6.98 6.46 3.96
CA ASP A 195 8.41 6.51 3.70
C ASP A 195 8.70 5.81 2.37
N VAL A 196 9.57 6.41 1.55
CA VAL A 196 9.94 5.89 0.22
C VAL A 196 10.25 4.38 0.23
N PRO A 197 11.00 3.81 1.20
CA PRO A 197 11.27 2.37 1.23
C PRO A 197 10.02 1.50 1.31
N GLN A 198 8.97 1.94 2.02
CA GLN A 198 7.74 1.17 2.21
C GLN A 198 7.00 0.93 0.90
N LEU A 199 7.12 1.86 -0.06
CA LEU A 199 6.54 1.73 -1.40
C LEU A 199 7.52 1.08 -2.38
N VAL A 200 8.80 1.45 -2.32
CA VAL A 200 9.81 0.97 -3.27
C VAL A 200 10.09 -0.52 -3.09
N GLU A 201 10.24 -1.02 -1.87
CA GLU A 201 10.61 -2.42 -1.63
C GLU A 201 9.59 -3.44 -2.19
N PRO A 202 8.27 -3.31 -1.94
CA PRO A 202 7.27 -4.18 -2.55
C PRO A 202 7.32 -4.14 -4.08
N MET A 203 7.51 -2.96 -4.66
CA MET A 203 7.60 -2.80 -6.11
C MET A 203 8.84 -3.49 -6.68
N LYS A 204 9.97 -3.40 -5.97
CA LYS A 204 11.20 -4.11 -6.36
C LYS A 204 10.98 -5.62 -6.39
N GLU A 205 10.32 -6.17 -5.38
CA GLU A 205 9.99 -7.60 -5.31
C GLU A 205 9.08 -8.03 -6.46
N LEU A 206 8.02 -7.24 -6.74
CA LEU A 206 7.05 -7.53 -7.78
C LEU A 206 7.59 -7.36 -9.21
N ILE A 207 8.46 -6.38 -9.44
CA ILE A 207 9.00 -6.07 -10.78
C ILE A 207 10.19 -6.98 -11.11
N PHE A 208 11.12 -7.14 -10.17
CA PHE A 208 12.39 -7.82 -10.44
C PHE A 208 12.38 -9.29 -10.04
N GLY A 209 11.25 -9.78 -9.53
CA GLY A 209 10.99 -11.18 -9.27
C GLY A 209 12.14 -11.83 -8.54
N THR A 210 12.13 -11.78 -7.21
CA THR A 210 12.94 -12.69 -6.39
C THR A 210 12.68 -14.18 -6.70
N SER A 211 11.76 -14.50 -7.63
CA SER A 211 11.41 -15.85 -8.09
C SER A 211 11.52 -16.11 -9.61
N ALA A 212 11.98 -15.18 -10.47
CA ALA A 212 12.07 -15.44 -11.94
C ALA A 212 13.52 -15.54 -12.45
N PRO A 213 13.88 -16.55 -13.28
CA PRO A 213 15.26 -16.74 -13.75
C PRO A 213 15.66 -15.71 -14.81
N TYR A 214 16.95 -15.35 -14.81
CA TYR A 214 17.63 -14.45 -15.73
C TYR A 214 17.26 -14.66 -17.20
N ALA A 215 16.38 -13.80 -17.73
CA ALA A 215 15.96 -13.89 -19.13
C ALA A 215 16.62 -12.84 -20.05
N SER A 216 17.14 -11.72 -19.51
CA SER A 216 17.75 -10.67 -20.34
C SER A 216 18.90 -9.90 -19.68
N LEU A 217 19.78 -9.31 -20.52
CA LEU A 217 20.84 -8.39 -20.09
C LEU A 217 20.28 -7.11 -19.45
N ASP A 218 19.10 -6.68 -19.88
CA ASP A 218 18.42 -5.50 -19.32
C ASP A 218 17.93 -5.77 -17.88
N ASP A 219 17.45 -6.99 -17.61
CA ASP A 219 17.05 -7.42 -16.26
C ASP A 219 18.27 -7.54 -15.33
N LEU A 220 19.41 -8.01 -15.85
CA LEU A 220 20.67 -8.06 -15.10
C LEU A 220 21.14 -6.65 -14.71
N VAL A 221 21.10 -5.69 -15.64
CA VAL A 221 21.48 -4.29 -15.37
C VAL A 221 20.52 -3.63 -14.37
N LYS A 222 19.21 -3.86 -14.48
CA LYS A 222 18.22 -3.35 -13.50
C LYS A 222 18.44 -3.95 -12.11
N LYS A 223 18.74 -5.25 -12.02
CA LYS A 223 19.05 -5.93 -10.76
C LYS A 223 20.36 -5.42 -10.14
N ILE A 224 21.40 -5.16 -10.93
CA ILE A 224 22.66 -4.54 -10.47
C ILE A 224 22.40 -3.11 -9.96
N ARG A 225 21.66 -2.28 -10.70
CA ARG A 225 21.26 -0.93 -10.27
C ARG A 225 20.51 -0.96 -8.92
N LEU A 226 19.73 -2.00 -8.68
CA LEU A 226 19.01 -2.23 -7.43
C LEU A 226 19.92 -2.49 -6.24
N PHE A 227 20.86 -3.41 -6.38
CA PHE A 227 21.79 -3.78 -5.31
C PHE A 227 22.77 -2.65 -4.98
N CYS A 228 22.98 -1.73 -5.92
CA CYS A 228 23.91 -0.62 -5.77
C CYS A 228 23.23 0.69 -5.39
N THR A 229 21.93 0.72 -5.07
CA THR A 229 21.24 1.92 -4.58
C THR A 229 20.93 1.81 -3.08
N ILE A 230 21.60 2.64 -2.27
CA ILE A 230 21.38 2.73 -0.82
C ILE A 230 20.44 3.90 -0.53
N TYR A 231 19.45 3.68 0.35
CA TYR A 231 18.58 4.74 0.86
C TYR A 231 19.36 5.62 1.84
N ASP A 232 19.42 6.92 1.58
CA ASP A 232 19.97 7.90 2.53
C ASP A 232 18.81 8.59 3.26
N PRO A 233 18.54 8.23 4.53
CA PRO A 233 17.38 8.75 5.27
C PRO A 233 17.49 10.25 5.59
N LEU A 234 18.68 10.85 5.54
CA LEU A 234 18.86 12.29 5.78
C LEU A 234 18.46 13.14 4.56
N LEU A 235 18.56 12.56 3.37
CA LEU A 235 18.31 13.25 2.10
C LEU A 235 16.99 12.79 1.43
N GLY A 236 16.28 11.83 2.03
CA GLY A 236 15.02 11.28 1.52
C GLY A 236 15.14 10.65 0.13
N ARG A 237 16.35 10.25 -0.28
CA ARG A 237 16.63 9.80 -1.65
C ARG A 237 17.58 8.61 -1.68
N TYR A 238 17.39 7.76 -2.68
CA TYR A 238 18.32 6.68 -2.98
C TYR A 238 19.51 7.22 -3.80
N ARG A 239 20.73 6.80 -3.44
CA ARG A 239 21.96 7.15 -4.16
C ARG A 239 22.68 5.89 -4.62
N PHE A 240 23.35 5.97 -5.75
CA PHE A 240 24.25 4.92 -6.20
C PHE A 240 25.48 4.84 -5.28
N ASP A 241 25.68 3.70 -4.65
CA ASP A 241 26.88 3.40 -3.87
C ASP A 241 28.01 2.90 -4.78
N TYR A 242 28.80 3.83 -5.28
CA TYR A 242 30.03 3.53 -6.00
C TYR A 242 31.04 2.76 -5.12
N GLY A 243 30.91 2.82 -3.79
CA GLY A 243 31.76 2.10 -2.84
C GLY A 243 31.65 0.57 -2.99
N LEU A 244 30.48 0.04 -3.31
CA LEU A 244 30.29 -1.40 -3.55
C LEU A 244 31.08 -1.87 -4.78
N PHE A 245 30.99 -1.14 -5.90
CA PHE A 245 31.74 -1.47 -7.12
C PHE A 245 33.24 -1.34 -6.93
N ILE A 246 33.70 -0.32 -6.20
CA ILE A 246 35.10 -0.16 -5.85
C ILE A 246 35.58 -1.36 -5.02
N ARG A 247 34.81 -1.80 -4.00
CA ARG A 247 35.15 -2.98 -3.19
C ARG A 247 35.22 -4.27 -4.02
N ILE A 248 34.24 -4.49 -4.91
CA ILE A 248 34.24 -5.64 -5.82
C ILE A 248 35.44 -5.58 -6.77
N GLY A 249 35.72 -4.41 -7.35
CA GLY A 249 36.86 -4.19 -8.24
C GLY A 249 38.20 -4.46 -7.55
N VAL A 250 38.40 -3.92 -6.35
CA VAL A 250 39.59 -4.19 -5.52
C VAL A 250 39.70 -5.68 -5.20
N GLY A 251 38.58 -6.34 -4.87
CA GLY A 251 38.54 -7.77 -4.60
C GLY A 251 38.94 -8.62 -5.81
N ILE A 252 38.42 -8.31 -7.00
CA ILE A 252 38.78 -9.00 -8.26
C ILE A 252 40.26 -8.81 -8.58
N VAL A 253 40.79 -7.59 -8.45
CA VAL A 253 42.22 -7.30 -8.67
C VAL A 253 43.08 -8.08 -7.68
N PHE A 254 42.71 -8.14 -6.41
CA PHE A 254 43.42 -8.89 -5.39
C PHE A 254 43.44 -10.40 -5.69
N ILE A 255 42.28 -10.98 -6.06
CA ILE A 255 42.16 -12.40 -6.45
C ILE A 255 43.02 -12.68 -7.69
N PHE A 256 43.04 -11.78 -8.66
CA PHE A 256 43.86 -11.93 -9.87
C PHE A 256 45.35 -11.90 -9.56
N ILE A 257 45.80 -10.97 -8.71
CA ILE A 257 47.20 -10.90 -8.25
C ILE A 257 47.58 -12.19 -7.50
N LEU A 258 46.73 -12.65 -6.57
CA LEU A 258 46.98 -13.88 -5.82
C LEU A 258 47.02 -15.11 -6.74
N GLY A 259 46.08 -15.19 -7.70
CA GLY A 259 46.01 -16.27 -8.68
C GLY A 259 47.25 -16.31 -9.57
N THR A 260 47.72 -15.17 -10.08
CA THR A 260 48.96 -15.10 -10.87
C THR A 260 50.19 -15.48 -10.04
N PHE A 261 50.25 -15.09 -8.77
CA PHE A 261 51.31 -15.48 -7.85
C PHE A 261 51.33 -17.00 -7.62
N VAL A 262 50.19 -17.61 -7.32
CA VAL A 262 50.06 -19.06 -7.11
C VAL A 262 50.45 -19.83 -8.37
N VAL A 263 49.96 -19.42 -9.55
CA VAL A 263 50.33 -20.05 -10.82
C VAL A 263 51.83 -19.91 -11.09
N ARG A 264 52.42 -18.76 -10.73
CA ARG A 264 53.86 -18.53 -10.90
C ARG A 264 54.69 -19.43 -9.99
N GLU A 265 54.32 -19.57 -8.72
CA GLU A 265 55.04 -20.43 -7.78
C GLU A 265 54.83 -21.91 -8.08
N TRP A 266 53.63 -22.31 -8.51
CA TRP A 266 53.40 -23.68 -8.98
C TRP A 266 54.27 -24.03 -10.20
N ARG A 267 54.45 -23.10 -11.14
CA ARG A 267 55.37 -23.29 -12.28
C ARG A 267 56.85 -23.31 -11.88
N ARG A 268 57.22 -22.74 -10.72
CA ARG A 268 58.60 -22.68 -10.21
C ARG A 268 58.95 -23.89 -9.33
N GLY A 269 57.96 -24.45 -8.64
CA GLY A 269 58.07 -25.72 -7.94
C GLY A 269 58.18 -26.87 -8.93
N GLY A 270 59.36 -27.06 -9.52
CA GLY A 270 59.69 -28.24 -10.31
C GLY A 270 59.52 -29.53 -9.48
N PRO A 271 59.36 -30.69 -10.14
CA PRO A 271 59.09 -31.95 -9.46
C PRO A 271 60.15 -32.25 -8.38
N PRO A 272 59.74 -32.82 -7.23
CA PRO A 272 60.64 -33.07 -6.11
C PRO A 272 61.83 -33.92 -6.59
N THR A 273 63.04 -33.44 -6.34
CA THR A 273 64.25 -34.18 -6.66
C THR A 273 64.30 -35.45 -5.82
N PRO A 274 64.61 -36.63 -6.40
CA PRO A 274 64.64 -37.87 -5.65
C PRO A 274 65.69 -37.79 -4.54
N ASN A 275 65.25 -38.01 -3.30
CA ASN A 275 66.09 -38.05 -2.12
C ASN A 275 67.12 -39.19 -2.24
N ARG A 276 68.39 -38.87 -2.52
CA ARG A 276 69.49 -39.82 -2.41
C ARG A 276 69.88 -39.93 -0.94
N SER A 277 69.32 -40.93 -0.28
CA SER A 277 69.86 -41.45 0.99
C SER A 277 71.16 -42.19 0.69
N VAL A 278 72.23 -41.81 1.40
CA VAL A 278 73.49 -42.54 1.55
C VAL A 278 73.43 -43.30 2.87
#